data_AF-A0A0S8GA50-F1
#
_entry.id   AF-A0A0S8GA50-F1
#
_cell.length_a   1.000
_cell.length_b   1.000
_cell.length_c   1.000
_cell.angle_alpha   90.00
_cell.angle_beta   90.00
_cell.angle_gamma   90.00
#
_symmetry.space_group_name_H-M   'P 1'
#
loop_
_entity.id
_entity.type
_entity.pdbx_description
1 polymer ?
#
loop_
_entity_poly.entity_id
_entity_poly.type
_entity_poly.pdbx_seq_one_letter_code
_entity_poly.pdbx_strand_id
1 'polypeptide(L)'
;MEESNLERRQFLKLTVAAGGGLFIGFHLPSLAESRDGYHLGGNHFSPNSWIHLAPDDTVTLIVATSELGQGSMTAIPMLLAEELEADWAKVKVAPAPV
;
A
#
# COMPACT_ATOMS: atom_id res chain seq x y z
N MET A 1 55.18 -15.82 5.05
CA MET A 1 54.32 -15.49 3.88
C MET A 1 53.35 -14.45 4.40
N GLU A 2 53.57 -13.19 4.03
CA GLU A 2 52.83 -12.04 4.56
C GLU A 2 51.35 -12.14 4.17
N GLU A 3 50.44 -12.29 5.12
CA GLU A 3 49.01 -12.24 4.84
C GLU A 3 48.59 -10.77 4.63
N SER A 4 48.41 -10.38 3.38
CA SER A 4 47.89 -9.04 3.04
C SER A 4 46.42 -8.96 3.43
N ASN A 5 46.13 -8.40 4.60
CA ASN A 5 44.76 -8.12 5.04
C ASN A 5 44.22 -6.89 4.30
N LEU A 6 43.88 -7.08 3.03
CA LEU A 6 43.30 -6.05 2.18
C LEU A 6 41.88 -5.78 2.65
N GLU A 7 41.64 -4.59 3.17
CA GLU A 7 40.28 -4.18 3.51
C GLU A 7 39.39 -4.20 2.25
N ARG A 8 38.17 -4.72 2.39
CA ARG A 8 37.18 -4.79 1.29
C ARG A 8 37.05 -3.47 0.53
N ARG A 9 37.11 -2.34 1.25
CA ARG A 9 37.03 -1.00 0.66
C ARG A 9 38.23 -0.68 -0.23
N GLN A 10 39.43 -1.10 0.15
CA GLN A 10 40.65 -0.92 -0.63
C GLN A 10 40.65 -1.80 -1.88
N PHE A 11 40.23 -3.07 -1.73
CA PHE A 11 40.04 -3.98 -2.86
C PHE A 11 39.04 -3.45 -3.89
N LEU A 12 37.88 -2.95 -3.44
CA LEU A 12 36.86 -2.36 -4.32
C LEU A 12 37.36 -1.10 -5.03
N LYS A 13 38.13 -0.24 -4.35
CA LYS A 13 38.74 0.93 -4.99
C LYS A 13 39.77 0.54 -6.06
N LEU A 14 40.62 -0.44 -5.75
CA LEU A 14 41.66 -0.92 -6.68
C LEU A 14 41.04 -1.56 -7.93
N THR A 15 40.00 -2.37 -7.75
CA THR A 15 39.31 -3.04 -8.87
C THR A 15 38.54 -2.06 -9.74
N VAL A 16 37.85 -1.06 -9.16
CA VAL A 16 37.17 0.00 -9.94
C VAL A 16 38.19 0.88 -10.68
N ALA A 17 39.30 1.25 -10.03
CA ALA A 17 40.32 2.10 -10.65
C ALA A 17 41.09 1.39 -11.78
N ALA A 18 41.36 0.08 -11.63
CA ALA A 18 42.11 -0.69 -12.62
C ALA A 18 41.24 -1.27 -13.74
N GLY A 19 40.00 -1.66 -13.45
CA GLY A 19 39.12 -2.35 -14.39
C GLY A 19 38.17 -1.44 -15.17
N GLY A 20 37.85 -0.25 -14.63
CA GLY A 20 36.74 0.56 -15.12
C GLY A 20 35.39 -0.12 -14.89
N GLY A 21 34.39 0.63 -14.43
CA GLY A 21 33.05 0.09 -14.17
C GLY A 21 31.98 1.13 -14.49
N LEU A 22 30.98 0.73 -15.26
CA LEU A 22 29.80 1.56 -15.52
C LEU A 22 28.79 1.34 -14.39
N PHE A 23 28.59 2.36 -13.56
CA PHE A 23 27.51 2.37 -12.57
C PHE A 23 26.29 3.07 -13.17
N ILE A 24 25.21 2.32 -13.38
CA ILE A 24 23.92 2.89 -13.76
C ILE A 24 23.07 2.96 -12.50
N GLY A 25 22.99 4.15 -11.91
CA GLY A 25 22.02 4.44 -10.87
C GLY A 25 20.65 4.66 -11.52
N PHE A 26 19.67 3.84 -11.17
CA PHE A 26 18.27 4.09 -11.51
C PHE A 26 17.45 4.16 -10.24
N HIS A 27 16.58 5.16 -10.19
CA HIS A 27 15.61 5.37 -9.13
C HIS A 27 14.29 4.77 -9.60
N LEU A 28 13.75 3.81 -8.85
CA LEU A 28 12.44 3.19 -9.10
C LEU A 28 11.42 3.76 -8.10
N PRO A 29 10.81 4.93 -8.37
CA PRO A 29 9.82 5.52 -7.45
C PRO A 29 8.61 4.60 -7.24
N SER A 30 8.24 3.84 -8.27
CA SER A 30 7.01 3.05 -8.30
C SER A 30 7.05 1.74 -7.51
N LEU A 31 8.17 1.37 -6.88
CA LEU A 31 8.18 0.24 -5.93
C LEU A 31 7.84 0.67 -4.51
N ALA A 32 7.95 1.98 -4.21
CA ALA A 32 7.60 2.55 -2.91
C ALA A 32 6.22 3.24 -2.92
N GLU A 33 5.67 3.55 -4.09
CA GLU A 33 4.25 3.82 -4.20
C GLU A 33 3.50 2.51 -4.02
N SER A 34 3.01 2.27 -2.81
CA SER A 34 1.82 1.44 -2.61
C SER A 34 0.85 1.91 -3.67
N ARG A 35 0.60 1.11 -4.71
CA ARG A 35 -0.36 1.42 -5.77
C ARG A 35 -1.57 1.98 -5.07
N ASP A 36 -1.77 3.29 -5.21
CA ASP A 36 -2.85 4.08 -4.65
C ASP A 36 -4.07 3.18 -4.43
N GLY A 37 -4.19 2.68 -3.19
CA GLY A 37 -5.26 1.75 -2.86
C GLY A 37 -6.54 2.51 -3.11
N TYR A 38 -7.44 1.98 -3.96
CA TYR A 38 -8.61 2.68 -4.51
C TYR A 38 -8.92 4.02 -3.81
N HIS A 39 -8.45 5.13 -4.35
CA HIS A 39 -8.75 6.44 -3.76
C HIS A 39 -10.07 6.93 -4.35
N LEU A 40 -11.08 7.11 -3.50
CA LEU A 40 -12.37 7.71 -3.87
C LEU A 40 -12.27 9.17 -4.36
N GLY A 41 -11.06 9.74 -4.44
CA GLY A 41 -10.83 11.16 -4.64
C GLY A 41 -11.18 11.98 -3.39
N GLY A 42 -10.66 13.20 -3.28
CA GLY A 42 -10.96 14.09 -2.14
C GLY A 42 -10.17 13.79 -0.86
N ASN A 43 -10.49 14.54 0.20
CA ASN A 43 -9.77 14.49 1.48
C ASN A 43 -10.34 13.42 2.42
N HIS A 44 -10.21 12.15 2.04
CA HIS A 44 -10.71 11.01 2.82
C HIS A 44 -9.60 10.40 3.67
N PHE A 45 -9.87 10.16 4.96
CA PHE A 45 -8.96 9.36 5.78
C PHE A 45 -9.15 7.88 5.43
N SER A 46 -8.08 7.25 4.93
CA SER A 46 -8.11 5.87 4.41
C SER A 46 -7.06 5.04 5.11
N PRO A 47 -7.39 4.37 6.24
CA PRO A 47 -6.41 3.58 7.00
C PRO A 47 -5.87 2.37 6.22
N ASN A 48 -6.61 1.90 5.23
CA ASN A 48 -6.21 0.87 4.29
C ASN A 48 -6.95 1.07 2.95
N SER A 49 -6.76 0.16 1.99
CA SER A 49 -7.35 0.25 0.65
C SER A 49 -8.83 -0.13 0.57
N TRP A 50 -9.46 -0.51 1.68
CA TRP A 50 -10.86 -0.98 1.71
C TRP A 50 -11.79 -0.05 2.48
N ILE A 51 -11.26 0.76 3.38
CA ILE A 51 -12.05 1.63 4.26
C ILE A 51 -11.70 3.09 3.94
N HIS A 52 -12.72 3.89 3.65
CA HIS A 52 -12.58 5.33 3.42
C HIS A 52 -13.55 6.09 4.31
N LEU A 53 -13.02 7.06 5.05
CA LEU A 53 -13.77 7.94 5.94
C LEU A 53 -13.75 9.35 5.36
N ALA A 54 -14.92 9.84 4.95
CA ALA A 54 -15.08 11.19 4.44
C ALA A 54 -15.22 12.21 5.59
N PRO A 55 -14.89 13.49 5.37
CA PRO A 55 -15.05 14.54 6.40
C PRO A 55 -16.50 14.81 6.84
N ASP A 56 -17.50 14.25 6.16
CA ASP A 56 -18.93 14.34 6.51
C ASP A 56 -19.45 13.13 7.30
N ASP A 57 -18.52 12.32 7.83
CA ASP A 57 -18.71 11.04 8.52
C ASP A 57 -19.25 9.90 7.62
N THR A 58 -19.23 10.06 6.29
CA THR A 58 -19.54 8.94 5.40
C THR A 58 -18.46 7.87 5.47
N VAL A 59 -18.85 6.64 5.82
CA VAL A 59 -17.98 5.46 5.84
C VAL A 59 -18.20 4.68 4.56
N THR A 60 -17.17 4.49 3.75
CA THR A 60 -17.24 3.63 2.55
C THR A 60 -16.38 2.39 2.73
N LEU A 61 -17.00 1.22 2.60
CA LEU A 61 -16.33 -0.08 2.61
C LEU A 61 -16.30 -0.68 1.21
N ILE A 62 -15.12 -1.06 0.76
CA ILE A 62 -14.92 -1.83 -0.47
C ILE A 62 -14.93 -3.33 -0.15
N VAL A 63 -15.81 -4.06 -0.82
CA VAL A 63 -15.91 -5.51 -0.68
C VAL A 63 -15.38 -6.19 -1.94
N ALA A 64 -14.33 -6.99 -1.80
CA ALA A 64 -13.71 -7.72 -2.92
C ALA A 64 -14.48 -8.98 -3.34
N THR A 65 -15.40 -9.45 -2.51
CA THR A 65 -16.15 -10.68 -2.73
C THR A 65 -17.41 -10.41 -3.55
N SER A 66 -17.69 -11.25 -4.54
CA SER A 66 -18.95 -11.22 -5.27
C SER A 66 -20.11 -11.68 -4.40
N GLU A 67 -21.18 -10.88 -4.38
CA GLU A 67 -22.43 -11.17 -3.69
C GLU A 67 -23.40 -11.95 -4.60
N LEU A 68 -23.80 -13.16 -4.21
CA LEU A 68 -24.83 -13.98 -4.88
C LEU A 68 -25.96 -14.39 -3.92
N GLY A 69 -26.15 -13.65 -2.82
CA GLY A 69 -27.25 -13.86 -1.86
C GLY A 69 -26.85 -14.35 -0.46
N GLN A 70 -25.55 -14.45 -0.16
CA GLN A 70 -25.04 -14.88 1.14
C GLN A 70 -25.12 -13.82 2.26
N GLY A 71 -25.32 -12.55 1.92
CA GLY A 71 -25.43 -11.43 2.87
C GLY A 71 -24.11 -10.74 3.25
N SER A 72 -23.00 -10.95 2.52
CA SER A 72 -21.69 -10.37 2.89
C SER A 72 -21.64 -8.85 2.74
N MET A 73 -22.34 -8.27 1.76
CA MET A 73 -22.51 -6.84 1.54
C MET A 73 -23.42 -6.17 2.57
N THR A 74 -24.01 -6.94 3.49
CA THR A 74 -24.81 -6.43 4.60
C THR A 74 -24.11 -6.69 5.93
N ALA A 75 -23.72 -7.95 6.19
CA ALA A 75 -23.16 -8.35 7.48
C ALA A 75 -21.79 -7.70 7.77
N ILE A 76 -20.89 -7.62 6.78
CA ILE A 76 -19.55 -7.03 6.98
C ILE A 76 -19.64 -5.52 7.26
N PRO A 77 -20.40 -4.71 6.49
CA PRO A 77 -20.58 -3.30 6.83
C PRO A 77 -21.29 -3.06 8.15
N MET A 78 -22.23 -3.92 8.57
CA MET A 78 -22.88 -3.79 9.88
C MET A 78 -21.88 -3.93 11.02
N LEU A 79 -21.02 -4.95 10.96
CA LEU A 79 -19.95 -5.14 11.95
C LEU A 79 -18.99 -3.94 11.98
N LEU A 80 -18.63 -3.41 10.80
CA LEU A 80 -17.79 -2.21 10.71
C LEU A 80 -18.47 -0.99 11.34
N ALA A 81 -19.77 -0.81 11.09
CA ALA A 81 -20.53 0.30 11.65
C ALA A 81 -20.59 0.24 13.19
N GLU A 82 -20.73 -0.96 13.74
CA GLU A 82 -20.71 -1.18 15.20
C GLU A 82 -19.35 -0.83 15.81
N GLU A 83 -18.25 -1.31 15.23
CA GLU A 83 -16.89 -1.04 15.74
C GLU A 83 -16.48 0.43 15.64
N LEU A 84 -17.00 1.15 14.63
CA LEU A 84 -16.72 2.57 14.43
C LEU A 84 -17.76 3.49 15.10
N GLU A 85 -18.79 2.93 15.75
CA GLU A 85 -19.95 3.67 16.25
C GLU A 85 -20.55 4.62 15.18
N ALA A 86 -20.58 4.17 13.92
CA ALA A 86 -20.99 4.98 12.78
C ALA A 86 -22.51 4.94 12.58
N ASP A 87 -23.09 6.06 12.10
CA ASP A 87 -24.48 6.10 11.66
C ASP A 87 -24.66 5.19 10.43
N TRP A 88 -25.50 4.15 10.57
CA TRP A 88 -25.81 3.20 9.49
C TRP A 88 -26.29 3.88 8.21
N ALA A 89 -27.01 5.00 8.31
CA ALA A 89 -27.48 5.74 7.14
C ALA A 89 -26.34 6.36 6.31
N LYS A 90 -25.15 6.51 6.90
CA LYS A 90 -23.93 7.04 6.27
C LYS A 90 -22.95 5.94 5.83
N VAL A 91 -23.26 4.67 6.04
CA VAL A 91 -22.41 3.54 5.62
C VAL A 91 -22.72 3.17 4.17
N LYS A 92 -21.71 3.21 3.31
CA LYS A 92 -21.78 2.88 1.89
C LYS A 92 -20.91 1.67 1.58
N VAL A 93 -21.39 0.83 0.68
CA VAL A 93 -20.69 -0.38 0.23
C VAL A 93 -20.45 -0.28 -1.26
N ALA A 94 -19.20 -0.50 -1.69
CA ALA A 94 -18.84 -0.54 -3.09
C ALA A 94 -18.15 -1.88 -3.41
N PRO A 95 -18.41 -2.49 -4.57
CA PRO A 95 -17.62 -3.63 -5.03
C PRO A 95 -16.19 -3.16 -5.37
N ALA A 96 -15.20 -4.03 -5.15
CA ALA A 96 -13.85 -3.77 -5.61
C ALA A 96 -13.80 -3.67 -7.15
N PRO A 97 -12.96 -2.78 -7.72
CA PRO A 97 -12.70 -2.75 -9.15
C PRO A 97 -12.15 -4.10 -9.65
N VAL A 98 -12.57 -4.53 -10.84
CA VAL A 98 -12.06 -5.72 -11.54
C VAL A 98 -10.93 -5.37 -12.50
#